data_AF-A0A1V9YUI0-F1
#
_entry.id   AF-A0A1V9YUI0-F1
#
_cell.length_a   1.000
_cell.length_b   1.000
_cell.length_c   1.000
_cell.angle_alpha   90.00
_cell.angle_beta   90.00
_cell.angle_gamma   90.00
#
_symmetry.space_group_name_H-M   'P 1'
#
loop_
_entity.id
_entity.type
_entity.pdbx_description
1 polymer ?
#
loop_
_entity_poly.entity_id
_entity_poly.type
_entity_poly.pdbx_seq_one_letter_code
_entity_poly.pdbx_strand_id
1 'polypeptide(L)'
;MVSDVLARAFKLNPPFARKVIFFCTFFRAEIWILTLCYGGGFGTIPAFLTDMFGAYNIGALHGFILTAWSIAGVGGGLGFTSHYNELVKVQHVPIGEAYIQNIHWIVATVIVGYVALFCVRTNPIDRFAPGYQYSLCGKPVIRIGAKKDDALRCQV
;
A
#
# COMPACT_ATOMS: atom_id res chain seq x y z
N MET A 1 -32.87 -5.41 1.43
CA MET A 1 -33.58 -6.37 2.31
C MET A 1 -33.45 -6.00 3.78
N VAL A 2 -32.28 -6.14 4.44
CA VAL A 2 -32.15 -5.85 5.88
C VAL A 2 -32.41 -4.36 6.20
N SER A 3 -31.91 -3.46 5.37
CA SER A 3 -32.13 -2.00 5.46
C SER A 3 -33.59 -1.60 5.31
N ASP A 4 -34.34 -2.27 4.43
CA ASP A 4 -35.76 -2.00 4.16
C ASP A 4 -36.66 -2.54 5.28
N VAL A 5 -36.29 -3.68 5.87
CA VAL A 5 -36.96 -4.28 7.05
C VAL A 5 -36.76 -3.40 8.28
N LEU A 6 -35.54 -2.89 8.52
CA LEU A 6 -35.24 -1.98 9.63
C LEU A 6 -35.96 -0.64 9.50
N ALA A 7 -36.00 -0.06 8.29
CA ALA A 7 -36.72 1.20 8.05
C ALA A 7 -38.24 1.07 8.29
N ARG A 8 -38.82 -0.09 7.95
CA ARG A 8 -40.23 -0.41 8.21
C ARG A 8 -40.48 -0.72 9.69
N ALA A 9 -39.56 -1.40 10.37
CA ALA A 9 -39.67 -1.73 11.79
C ALA A 9 -39.61 -0.50 12.71
N PHE A 10 -38.77 0.49 12.39
CA PHE A 10 -38.60 1.71 13.20
C PHE A 10 -39.52 2.88 12.80
N LYS A 11 -40.47 2.68 11.86
CA LYS A 11 -41.37 3.73 11.33
C LYS A 11 -40.64 5.04 10.97
N LEU A 12 -39.46 4.95 10.35
CA LEU A 12 -38.75 6.15 9.91
C LEU A 12 -39.54 6.88 8.82
N ASN A 13 -39.46 8.21 8.81
CA ASN A 13 -40.05 9.04 7.76
C ASN A 13 -39.47 8.62 6.38
N PRO A 14 -40.31 8.23 5.39
CA PRO A 14 -39.84 7.64 4.12
C PRO A 14 -38.76 8.42 3.36
N PRO A 15 -38.75 9.76 3.28
CA PRO A 15 -37.68 10.50 2.60
C PRO A 15 -36.34 10.46 3.36
N PHE A 16 -36.36 10.38 4.70
CA PHE A 16 -35.15 10.28 5.52
C PHE A 16 -34.58 8.85 5.47
N ALA A 17 -35.43 7.83 5.59
CA ALA A 17 -35.03 6.43 5.47
C ALA A 17 -34.30 6.16 4.15
N ARG A 18 -34.81 6.68 3.02
CA ARG A 18 -34.19 6.48 1.70
C ARG A 18 -32.76 7.04 1.63
N LYS A 19 -32.50 8.21 2.23
CA LYS A 19 -31.15 8.82 2.27
C LYS A 19 -30.18 7.97 3.10
N VAL A 20 -30.62 7.51 4.27
CA VAL A 20 -29.81 6.67 5.16
C VAL A 20 -29.47 5.34 4.50
N ILE A 21 -30.45 4.69 3.85
CA ILE A 21 -30.23 3.41 3.16
C ILE A 21 -29.24 3.57 2.01
N PHE A 22 -29.34 4.64 1.22
CA PHE A 22 -28.38 4.93 0.15
C PHE A 22 -26.96 5.10 0.71
N PHE A 23 -26.81 5.90 1.77
CA PHE A 23 -25.53 6.12 2.43
C PHE A 23 -24.91 4.81 2.95
N CYS A 24 -25.69 4.01 3.69
CA CYS A 24 -25.21 2.73 4.22
C CYS A 24 -24.83 1.74 3.11
N THR A 25 -25.58 1.72 2.01
CA THR A 25 -25.29 0.82 0.88
C THR A 25 -24.02 1.24 0.16
N PHE A 26 -23.83 2.54 -0.06
CA PHE A 26 -22.64 3.09 -0.69
C PHE A 26 -21.39 2.85 0.16
N PHE A 27 -21.44 3.19 1.45
CA PHE A 27 -20.34 2.93 2.40
C PHE A 27 -19.95 1.45 2.46
N ARG A 28 -20.96 0.55 2.47
CA ARG A 28 -20.70 -0.89 2.40
C ARG A 28 -20.01 -1.28 1.11
N ALA A 29 -20.46 -0.78 -0.03
CA ALA A 29 -19.86 -1.08 -1.33
C ALA A 29 -18.39 -0.62 -1.38
N GLU A 30 -18.08 0.58 -0.88
CA GLU A 30 -16.71 1.07 -0.78
C GLU A 30 -15.83 0.17 0.09
N ILE A 31 -16.32 -0.27 1.26
CA ILE A 31 -15.58 -1.21 2.11
C ILE A 31 -15.29 -2.52 1.38
N TRP A 32 -16.25 -3.07 0.65
CA TRP A 32 -16.05 -4.30 -0.13
C TRP A 32 -15.00 -4.10 -1.22
N ILE A 33 -15.03 -2.97 -1.94
CA ILE A 33 -14.05 -2.64 -2.97
C ILE A 33 -12.66 -2.51 -2.35
N LEU A 34 -12.52 -1.75 -1.26
CA LEU A 34 -11.24 -1.58 -0.56
C LEU A 34 -10.68 -2.91 -0.06
N THR A 35 -11.53 -3.75 0.54
CA THR A 35 -11.13 -5.07 1.04
C THR A 35 -10.72 -5.99 -0.10
N LEU A 36 -11.43 -5.96 -1.24
CA LEU A 36 -11.09 -6.73 -2.43
C LEU A 36 -9.73 -6.30 -2.98
N CYS A 37 -9.50 -4.99 -3.17
CA CYS A 37 -8.23 -4.48 -3.67
C CYS A 37 -7.07 -4.82 -2.72
N TYR A 38 -7.27 -4.64 -1.42
CA TYR A 38 -6.27 -4.93 -0.40
C TYR A 38 -5.95 -6.44 -0.34
N GLY A 39 -6.98 -7.29 -0.31
CA GLY A 39 -6.83 -8.75 -0.28
C GLY A 39 -6.24 -9.31 -1.58
N GLY A 40 -6.62 -8.75 -2.74
CA GLY A 40 -6.07 -9.12 -4.04
C GLY A 40 -4.58 -8.83 -4.14
N GLY A 41 -4.15 -7.63 -3.72
CA GLY A 41 -2.73 -7.28 -3.68
C GLY A 41 -1.93 -8.23 -2.78
N PHE A 42 -2.40 -8.46 -1.55
CA PHE A 42 -1.72 -9.33 -0.59
C PHE A 42 -1.63 -10.80 -1.05
N GLY A 43 -2.66 -11.30 -1.74
CA GLY A 43 -2.66 -12.65 -2.31
C GLY A 43 -1.65 -12.86 -3.45
N THR A 44 -1.25 -11.81 -4.16
CA THR A 44 -0.23 -11.90 -5.22
C THR A 44 1.20 -11.90 -4.71
N ILE A 45 1.45 -11.41 -3.49
CA ILE A 45 2.81 -11.30 -2.92
C ILE A 45 3.52 -12.67 -2.86
N PRO A 46 2.92 -13.76 -2.32
CA PRO A 46 3.57 -15.05 -2.27
C PRO A 46 3.86 -15.64 -3.66
N ALA A 47 2.98 -15.41 -4.64
CA ALA A 47 3.19 -15.86 -6.01
C ALA A 47 4.41 -15.17 -6.64
N PHE A 48 4.52 -13.84 -6.49
CA PHE A 48 5.69 -13.09 -6.93
C PHE A 48 6.98 -13.51 -6.20
N LEU A 49 6.91 -13.73 -4.89
CA LEU A 49 8.07 -14.22 -4.12
C LEU A 49 8.50 -15.61 -4.57
N THR A 50 7.56 -16.49 -4.90
CA THR A 50 7.83 -17.83 -5.44
C THR A 50 8.58 -17.72 -6.76
N ASP A 51 8.08 -16.89 -7.66
CA ASP A 51 8.73 -16.65 -8.94
C ASP A 51 10.12 -16.04 -8.73
N MET A 52 10.29 -15.16 -7.73
CA MET A 52 11.52 -14.40 -7.45
C MET A 52 12.65 -15.17 -6.74
N PHE A 53 12.31 -16.00 -5.78
CA PHE A 53 13.28 -16.61 -4.87
C PHE A 53 13.16 -18.13 -4.78
N GLY A 54 12.23 -18.72 -5.56
CA GLY A 54 11.94 -20.14 -5.55
C GLY A 54 11.04 -20.55 -4.39
N ALA A 55 10.45 -21.74 -4.51
CA ALA A 55 9.41 -22.20 -3.59
C ALA A 55 9.88 -22.49 -2.16
N TYR A 56 11.17 -22.76 -1.96
CA TYR A 56 11.71 -23.19 -0.67
C TYR A 56 11.73 -22.07 0.39
N ASN A 57 11.86 -20.81 -0.02
CA ASN A 57 12.11 -19.68 0.90
C ASN A 57 10.94 -18.67 1.00
N ILE A 58 9.79 -18.96 0.40
CA ILE A 58 8.65 -18.02 0.33
C ILE A 58 8.16 -17.63 1.72
N GLY A 59 8.05 -18.59 2.64
CA GLY A 59 7.53 -18.37 3.99
C GLY A 59 8.37 -17.37 4.79
N ALA A 60 9.70 -17.55 4.77
CA ALA A 60 10.64 -16.65 5.44
C ALA A 60 10.60 -15.24 4.83
N LEU A 61 10.63 -15.13 3.50
CA LEU A 61 10.59 -13.85 2.79
C LEU A 61 9.26 -13.11 3.00
N HIS A 62 8.14 -13.82 2.96
CA HIS A 62 6.84 -13.23 3.25
C HIS A 62 6.79 -12.73 4.70
N GLY A 63 7.33 -13.49 5.66
CA GLY A 63 7.48 -13.06 7.05
C GLY A 63 8.29 -11.76 7.21
N PHE A 64 9.37 -11.59 6.44
CA PHE A 64 10.15 -10.35 6.41
C PHE A 64 9.33 -9.15 5.91
N ILE A 65 8.50 -9.35 4.88
CA ILE A 65 7.60 -8.29 4.38
C ILE A 65 6.59 -7.90 5.47
N LEU A 66 6.00 -8.87 6.18
CA LEU A 66 5.02 -8.58 7.24
C LEU A 66 5.64 -7.88 8.45
N THR A 67 6.87 -8.23 8.82
CA THR A 67 7.59 -7.52 9.88
C THR A 67 7.95 -6.10 9.47
N ALA A 68 8.42 -5.89 8.24
CA ALA A 68 8.66 -4.55 7.71
C ALA A 68 7.37 -3.71 7.68
N TRP A 69 6.25 -4.29 7.24
CA TRP A 69 4.94 -3.64 7.25
C TRP A 69 4.46 -3.31 8.66
N SER A 70 4.66 -4.21 9.62
CA SER A 70 4.34 -3.97 11.03
C SER A 70 5.16 -2.83 11.62
N ILE A 71 6.47 -2.78 11.35
CA ILE A 71 7.35 -1.70 11.79
C ILE A 71 6.89 -0.37 11.20
N ALA A 72 6.53 -0.33 9.92
CA ALA A 72 6.01 0.87 9.28
C ALA A 72 4.70 1.34 9.92
N GLY A 73 3.79 0.42 10.26
CA GLY A 73 2.53 0.75 10.94
C GLY A 73 2.74 1.33 12.34
N VAL A 74 3.60 0.71 13.15
CA VAL A 74 3.94 1.20 14.49
C VAL A 74 4.68 2.55 14.41
N GLY A 75 5.69 2.65 13.55
CA GLY A 75 6.47 3.86 13.37
C GLY A 75 5.63 5.04 12.87
N GLY A 76 4.75 4.81 11.91
CA GLY A 76 3.81 5.82 11.41
C GLY A 76 2.83 6.30 12.49
N GLY A 77 2.26 5.38 13.27
CA GLY A 77 1.33 5.73 14.35
C GLY A 77 1.99 6.49 15.50
N LEU A 78 3.18 6.09 15.91
CA LEU A 78 3.95 6.80 16.95
C LEU A 78 4.42 8.17 16.45
N GLY A 79 4.87 8.27 15.19
CA GLY A 79 5.24 9.54 14.56
C GLY A 79 4.08 10.52 14.52
N PHE A 80 2.90 10.06 14.07
CA PHE A 80 1.67 10.85 14.10
C PHE A 80 1.33 11.33 15.51
N THR A 81 1.35 10.41 16.49
CA THR A 81 0.98 10.72 17.88
C THR A 81 1.95 11.72 18.50
N SER A 82 3.24 11.61 18.22
CA SER A 82 4.25 12.55 18.70
C SER A 82 4.03 13.94 18.12
N HIS A 83 3.83 14.05 16.81
CA HIS A 83 3.61 15.34 16.15
C HIS A 83 2.31 16.00 16.62
N TYR A 84 1.21 15.24 16.68
CA TYR A 84 -0.07 15.73 17.20
C TYR A 84 0.04 16.23 18.64
N ASN A 85 0.72 15.48 19.52
CA ASN A 85 0.89 15.88 20.91
C ASN A 85 1.71 17.17 21.04
N GLU A 86 2.72 17.38 20.19
CA GLU A 86 3.51 18.61 20.19
C GLU A 86 2.64 19.84 19.82
N LEU A 87 1.83 19.73 18.76
CA LEU A 87 0.94 20.81 18.31
C LEU A 87 -0.08 21.19 19.40
N VAL A 88 -0.65 20.20 20.09
CA VAL A 88 -1.68 20.44 21.11
C VAL A 88 -1.09 20.88 22.45
N LYS A 89 -0.02 20.21 22.91
CA LYS A 89 0.52 20.42 24.27
C LYS A 89 1.56 21.53 24.38
N VAL A 90 2.35 21.77 23.32
CA VAL A 90 3.44 22.77 23.35
C VAL A 90 2.99 24.05 22.66
N GLN A 91 2.41 23.93 21.47
CA GLN A 91 1.99 25.09 20.67
C GLN A 91 0.56 25.57 20.98
N HIS A 92 -0.21 24.78 21.72
CA HIS A 92 -1.61 25.05 22.08
C HIS A 92 -2.51 25.39 20.88
N VAL A 93 -2.24 24.74 19.75
CA VAL A 93 -3.05 24.84 18.54
C VAL A 93 -4.42 24.18 18.82
N PRO A 94 -5.54 24.80 18.40
CA PRO A 94 -6.85 24.18 18.54
C PRO A 94 -6.91 22.84 17.82
N ILE A 95 -7.64 21.88 18.40
CA ILE A 95 -7.66 20.47 17.98
C ILE A 95 -7.94 20.30 16.49
N GLY A 96 -8.88 21.08 15.93
CA GLY A 96 -9.23 21.01 14.51
C GLY A 96 -8.06 21.34 13.58
N GLU A 97 -7.32 22.40 13.90
CA GLU A 97 -6.19 22.86 13.09
C GLU A 97 -5.00 21.91 13.21
N ALA A 98 -4.77 21.38 14.42
CA ALA A 98 -3.74 20.36 14.67
C ALA A 98 -3.99 19.09 13.83
N TYR A 99 -5.25 18.68 13.63
CA TYR A 99 -5.58 17.55 12.75
C TYR A 99 -5.32 17.86 11.28
N ILE A 100 -5.73 19.04 10.79
CA ILE A 100 -5.50 19.45 9.40
C ILE A 100 -4.01 19.43 9.08
N GLN A 101 -3.19 20.00 9.97
CA GLN A 101 -1.74 20.01 9.81
C GLN A 101 -1.14 18.60 9.83
N ASN A 102 -1.60 17.71 10.72
CA ASN A 102 -1.14 16.32 10.75
C ASN A 102 -1.52 15.53 9.49
N ILE A 103 -2.70 15.78 8.91
CA ILE A 103 -3.12 15.15 7.66
C ILE A 103 -2.14 15.51 6.54
N HIS A 104 -1.67 16.76 6.47
CA HIS A 104 -0.66 17.16 5.47
C HIS A 104 0.67 16.41 5.64
N TRP A 105 1.10 16.14 6.87
CA TRP A 105 2.28 15.32 7.14
C TRP A 105 2.11 13.87 6.68
N ILE A 106 0.93 13.27 6.93
CA ILE A 106 0.61 11.92 6.42
C ILE A 106 0.65 11.92 4.89
N VAL A 107 0.05 12.91 4.23
CA VAL A 107 0.07 13.02 2.77
C VAL A 107 1.51 13.12 2.24
N ALA A 108 2.37 13.89 2.89
CA ALA A 108 3.78 13.99 2.50
C ALA A 108 4.50 12.63 2.56
N THR A 109 4.28 11.85 3.63
CA THR A 109 4.88 10.50 3.74
C THR A 109 4.34 9.52 2.70
N VAL A 110 3.06 9.63 2.33
CA VAL A 110 2.46 8.84 1.23
C VAL A 110 3.08 9.19 -0.12
N ILE A 111 3.30 10.48 -0.40
CA ILE A 111 3.95 10.92 -1.65
C ILE A 111 5.38 10.37 -1.72
N VAL A 112 6.14 10.45 -0.62
CA VAL A 112 7.49 9.88 -0.54
C VAL A 112 7.46 8.37 -0.80
N GLY A 113 6.52 7.63 -0.19
CA GLY A 113 6.34 6.20 -0.43
C GLY A 113 5.98 5.89 -1.89
N TYR A 114 5.10 6.67 -2.50
CA TYR A 114 4.72 6.54 -3.91
C TYR A 114 5.92 6.79 -4.85
N VAL A 115 6.74 7.80 -4.56
CA VAL A 115 7.97 8.06 -5.32
C VAL A 115 8.98 6.92 -5.13
N ALA A 116 9.12 6.39 -3.92
CA ALA A 116 10.00 5.25 -3.64
C ALA A 116 9.62 3.99 -4.44
N LEU A 117 8.33 3.80 -4.78
CA LEU A 117 7.91 2.70 -5.66
C LEU A 117 8.54 2.77 -7.05
N PHE A 118 8.81 3.97 -7.58
CA PHE A 118 9.51 4.11 -8.87
C PHE A 118 10.99 3.71 -8.79
N CYS A 119 11.59 3.79 -7.60
CA CYS A 119 12.96 3.31 -7.40
C CYS A 119 13.03 1.77 -7.37
N VAL A 120 11.93 1.09 -7.04
CA VAL A 120 11.85 -0.38 -7.03
C VAL A 120 11.83 -0.91 -8.46
N ARG A 121 12.88 -1.68 -8.81
CA ARG A 121 13.06 -2.27 -10.13
C ARG A 121 11.88 -3.19 -10.46
N THR A 122 11.11 -2.82 -11.47
CA THR A 122 9.85 -3.50 -11.85
C THR A 122 9.98 -4.41 -13.05
N ASN A 123 11.13 -4.44 -13.74
CA ASN A 123 11.26 -5.15 -15.00
C ASN A 123 11.66 -6.63 -14.79
N PRO A 124 10.81 -7.61 -15.16
CA PRO A 124 11.11 -9.04 -15.02
C PRO A 124 12.21 -9.53 -15.97
N ILE A 125 12.35 -8.91 -17.15
CA ILE A 125 13.31 -9.31 -18.20
C ILE A 125 14.74 -9.11 -17.73
N ASP A 126 14.92 -8.05 -16.96
CA ASP A 126 16.15 -7.57 -16.36
C ASP A 126 16.70 -8.54 -15.30
N ARG A 127 15.85 -9.45 -14.82
CA ARG A 127 16.18 -10.45 -13.81
C ARG A 127 17.02 -11.61 -14.34
N PHE A 128 16.88 -11.94 -15.63
CA PHE A 128 17.58 -13.05 -16.27
C PHE A 128 18.80 -12.61 -17.08
N ALA A 129 19.11 -11.30 -17.09
CA ALA A 129 20.28 -10.79 -17.79
C ALA A 129 21.57 -11.16 -17.02
N PRO A 130 22.63 -11.64 -17.72
CA PRO A 130 23.93 -11.85 -17.11
C PRO A 130 24.56 -10.48 -16.75
N GLY A 131 24.59 -10.16 -15.46
CA GLY A 131 25.11 -8.90 -14.90
C GLY A 131 24.04 -7.99 -14.27
N TYR A 132 24.46 -7.01 -13.46
CA TYR A 132 23.53 -6.09 -12.80
C TYR A 132 23.19 -4.93 -13.73
N GLN A 133 21.97 -4.91 -14.28
CA GLN A 133 21.50 -3.84 -15.17
C GLN A 133 20.29 -3.11 -14.57
N TYR A 134 20.37 -1.85 -14.20
CA TYR A 134 19.19 -1.08 -13.83
C TYR A 134 18.52 -0.51 -15.08
N SER A 135 17.30 -0.96 -15.40
CA SER A 135 16.51 -0.41 -16.52
C SER A 135 15.27 0.34 -16.02
N LEU A 136 15.08 1.56 -16.53
CA LEU A 136 13.85 2.35 -16.33
C LEU A 136 13.02 2.32 -17.61
N CYS A 137 11.74 1.95 -17.50
CA CYS A 137 10.80 1.96 -18.63
C CYS A 137 11.34 1.20 -19.88
N GLY A 138 11.95 0.02 -19.65
CA GLY A 138 12.51 -0.82 -20.72
C GLY A 138 13.84 -0.34 -21.32
N LYS A 139 14.38 0.81 -20.90
CA LYS A 139 15.70 1.30 -21.32
C LYS A 139 16.76 1.05 -20.22
N PRO A 140 17.90 0.42 -20.54
CA PRO A 140 19.00 0.27 -19.60
C PRO A 140 19.57 1.65 -19.24
N VAL A 141 19.63 1.98 -17.95
CA VAL A 141 20.25 3.22 -17.45
C VAL A 141 21.64 2.94 -16.89
N ILE A 142 21.80 1.83 -16.16
CA ILE A 142 23.07 1.48 -15.48
C ILE A 142 23.38 0.02 -15.77
N ARG A 143 24.61 -0.30 -16.20
CA ARG A 143 25.12 -1.67 -16.34
C ARG A 143 26.41 -1.82 -15.55
N ILE A 144 26.42 -2.67 -14.55
CA ILE A 144 27.58 -2.93 -13.69
C ILE A 144 27.99 -4.40 -13.85
N GLY A 145 29.25 -4.63 -14.21
CA GLY A 145 29.90 -5.94 -14.09
C GLY A 145 29.69 -6.93 -15.25
N ALA A 146 29.18 -6.53 -16.41
CA ALA A 146 29.06 -7.44 -17.54
C ALA A 146 30.45 -7.83 -18.10
N LYS A 147 30.93 -9.04 -17.77
CA LYS A 147 32.11 -9.63 -18.41
C LYS A 147 31.70 -10.21 -19.77
N LYS A 148 32.50 -9.94 -20.81
CA LYS A 148 32.19 -10.24 -22.22
C LYS A 148 31.92 -11.73 -22.49
N ASP A 149 32.41 -12.61 -21.62
CA ASP A 149 32.36 -14.07 -21.76
C ASP A 149 31.02 -14.67 -21.29
N ASP A 150 30.28 -13.98 -20.40
CA ASP A 150 29.01 -14.48 -19.85
C ASP A 150 27.81 -14.25 -20.81
N ALA A 151 27.90 -13.23 -21.67
CA ALA A 151 26.86 -12.93 -22.66
C ALA A 151 26.80 -13.96 -23.80
N LEU A 152 27.90 -14.67 -24.07
CA LEU A 152 27.99 -15.74 -25.08
C LEU A 152 27.39 -17.07 -24.60
N ARG A 153 27.30 -17.29 -23.28
CA ARG A 153 26.76 -18.52 -22.69
C ARG A 153 25.23 -18.58 -22.66
N CYS A 154 24.56 -17.45 -22.80
CA CYS A 154 23.09 -17.33 -22.80
C CYS A 154 22.46 -17.34 -24.21
N GLN A 155 23.26 -17.50 -25.28
CA GLN A 155 22.77 -17.62 -26.66
C GLN A 155 22.76 -19.06 -27.20
N VAL A 156 23.02 -20.07 -26.34
CA VAL A 156 23.00 -21.50 -26.69
C VAL A 156 21.88 -22.20 -25.94
#